data_AF-A0A327RGL3-F1
#
_entry.id   AF-A0A327RGL3-F1
#
_cell.length_a   1.000
_cell.length_b   1.000
_cell.length_c   1.000
_cell.angle_alpha   90.00
_cell.angle_beta   90.00
_cell.angle_gamma   90.00
#
_symmetry.space_group_name_H-M   'P 1'
#
loop_
_entity.id
_entity.type
_entity.pdbx_description
1 polymer ?
#
loop_
_entity_poly.entity_id
_entity_poly.type
_entity_poly.pdbx_seq_one_letter_code
_entity_poly.pdbx_strand_id
1 'polypeptide(L)'
;MKQLLIIVLALITSSCCNAKKMALNSSEKIYQNNFVTVDKISETTKDSITQTIEVKDKKNNVIAEVDTYKEANQVIANNSKKTDTIAYLTLPPKPPKQDSLATFSHGRWNTLLEKHVSDQGNVNYLQFKSDKTILAVYIDALSENVPTDSWSKQEKLAYWINTYNALTVDLILRNYPIKSIKDIKDPWKQRLWKLGNKWYNLDEIEHQILRKMDEPRIHFAIVCASYSCPKLQNKAFTAEHLETQLTNATKEFLSDTKRNEISENSLKLSKIFRWFDNDFKQNGSLIDFINTYTTTNISEDAKISYKDYNWDLND
;
A
#
# COMPACT_ATOMS: atom_id res chain seq x y z
N MET A 1 -27.37 -21.65 65.18
CA MET A 1 -26.46 -21.72 66.35
C MET A 1 -25.28 -22.62 66.01
N LYS A 2 -24.06 -22.20 66.41
CA LYS A 2 -22.71 -22.78 66.15
C LYS A 2 -22.17 -22.44 64.75
N GLN A 3 -21.32 -21.43 64.51
CA GLN A 3 -20.12 -20.90 65.22
C GLN A 3 -18.95 -21.90 65.32
N LEU A 4 -17.91 -21.66 64.49
CA LEU A 4 -16.44 -21.82 64.69
C LEU A 4 -15.79 -21.42 63.33
N LEU A 5 -15.02 -20.33 63.12
CA LEU A 5 -13.74 -19.88 63.71
C LEU A 5 -12.69 -21.03 63.69
N ILE A 6 -11.47 -21.00 63.14
CA ILE A 6 -10.44 -20.02 62.73
C ILE A 6 -9.64 -20.74 61.60
N ILE A 7 -8.94 -20.12 60.64
CA ILE A 7 -7.49 -19.81 60.69
C ILE A 7 -7.12 -19.14 59.36
N VAL A 8 -6.54 -17.94 59.49
CA VAL A 8 -5.74 -17.28 58.45
C VAL A 8 -4.36 -17.93 58.47
N LEU A 9 -3.89 -18.41 57.32
CA LEU A 9 -2.45 -18.56 57.08
C LEU A 9 -2.14 -18.14 55.63
N ALA A 10 -1.55 -16.96 55.51
CA ALA A 10 -0.89 -16.54 54.29
C ALA A 10 0.47 -17.24 54.21
N LEU A 11 0.70 -18.01 53.15
CA LEU A 11 2.03 -18.38 52.71
C LEU A 11 2.12 -18.20 51.20
N ILE A 12 3.02 -17.29 50.83
CA ILE A 12 3.46 -16.98 49.48
C ILE A 12 4.39 -18.11 49.03
N THR A 13 4.11 -18.76 47.90
CA THR A 13 5.16 -19.31 47.02
C THR A 13 4.71 -19.25 45.56
N SER A 14 5.71 -19.05 44.72
CA SER A 14 5.68 -18.78 43.29
C SER A 14 5.46 -20.03 42.42
N SER A 15 5.11 -19.78 41.15
CA SER A 15 5.69 -20.43 39.94
C SER A 15 4.73 -21.20 39.01
N CYS A 16 4.80 -20.78 37.73
CA CYS A 16 4.69 -21.54 36.48
C CYS A 16 3.37 -22.18 35.97
N CYS A 17 2.87 -21.56 34.89
CA CYS A 17 2.72 -22.10 33.52
C CYS A 17 1.91 -23.39 33.20
N ASN A 18 1.01 -23.18 32.21
CA ASN A 18 0.64 -24.01 31.05
C ASN A 18 -0.29 -25.24 31.21
N ALA A 19 -1.42 -25.19 30.48
CA ALA A 19 -1.65 -26.08 29.32
C ALA A 19 -2.88 -25.63 28.49
N LYS A 20 -2.63 -25.10 27.29
CA LYS A 20 -3.56 -25.02 26.15
C LYS A 20 -3.28 -26.20 25.22
N LYS A 21 -4.31 -26.97 24.86
CA LYS A 21 -4.36 -27.99 23.78
C LYS A 21 -5.86 -28.27 23.57
N MET A 22 -6.49 -28.21 22.40
CA MET A 22 -6.10 -28.58 21.04
C MET A 22 -6.99 -27.82 20.02
N ALA A 23 -6.57 -27.91 18.74
CA ALA A 23 -7.32 -27.61 17.50
C ALA A 23 -7.06 -26.25 16.83
N LEU A 24 -5.83 -26.06 16.33
CA LEU A 24 -5.50 -25.26 15.15
C LEU A 24 -4.34 -25.98 14.48
N ASN A 25 -4.63 -26.82 13.48
CA ASN A 25 -3.59 -27.58 12.78
C ASN A 25 -4.10 -27.95 11.38
N SER A 26 -3.97 -27.03 10.42
CA SER A 26 -3.88 -27.37 8.98
C SER A 26 -3.54 -26.19 8.03
N SER A 27 -3.07 -25.03 8.49
CA SER A 27 -2.62 -23.96 7.55
C SER A 27 -1.38 -23.15 7.99
N GLU A 28 -0.76 -23.46 9.13
CA GLU A 28 0.41 -22.75 9.68
C GLU A 28 1.79 -23.23 9.16
N LYS A 29 1.86 -24.02 8.07
CA LYS A 29 3.11 -24.71 7.68
C LYS A 29 3.78 -24.28 6.38
N ILE A 30 3.44 -23.13 5.81
CA ILE A 30 4.19 -22.60 4.66
C ILE A 30 4.59 -21.17 5.00
N TYR A 31 5.90 -20.89 4.95
CA TYR A 31 6.56 -19.59 5.15
C TYR A 31 6.85 -19.15 6.59
N GLN A 32 7.63 -19.94 7.35
CA GLN A 32 8.66 -19.39 8.26
C GLN A 32 9.83 -20.40 8.42
N ASN A 33 11.06 -19.91 8.24
CA ASN A 33 12.37 -20.43 8.67
C ASN A 33 12.96 -21.70 8.01
N ASN A 34 13.80 -21.55 6.97
CA ASN A 34 14.75 -22.62 6.54
C ASN A 34 16.04 -22.20 5.78
N PHE A 35 16.45 -20.92 5.79
CA PHE A 35 17.63 -20.46 5.01
C PHE A 35 18.76 -19.89 5.88
N VAL A 36 20.00 -20.03 5.40
CA VAL A 36 21.25 -19.51 5.97
C VAL A 36 21.93 -18.63 4.92
N THR A 37 22.33 -17.41 5.26
CA THR A 37 23.05 -16.50 4.35
C THR A 37 24.55 -16.55 4.61
N VAL A 38 25.35 -16.60 3.54
CA VAL A 38 26.82 -16.55 3.61
C VAL A 38 27.34 -15.46 2.68
N ASP A 39 28.14 -14.54 3.22
CA ASP A 39 28.67 -13.40 2.47
C ASP A 39 30.01 -13.75 1.82
N LYS A 40 30.15 -13.41 0.53
CA LYS A 40 31.41 -13.53 -0.21
C LYS A 40 31.70 -12.22 -0.95
N ILE A 41 32.89 -11.67 -0.73
CA ILE A 41 33.34 -10.44 -1.40
C ILE A 41 34.05 -10.85 -2.67
N SER A 42 33.52 -10.44 -3.82
CA SER A 42 34.02 -10.89 -5.12
C SER A 42 34.82 -9.84 -5.89
N GLU A 43 34.61 -8.52 -5.71
CA GLU A 43 35.39 -7.52 -6.45
C GLU A 43 35.39 -6.13 -5.80
N THR A 44 36.49 -5.40 -5.94
CA THR A 44 36.66 -4.03 -5.43
C THR A 44 37.03 -3.10 -6.56
N THR A 45 36.26 -2.03 -6.76
CA THR A 45 36.69 -0.85 -7.54
C THR A 45 36.75 0.37 -6.63
N LYS A 46 37.39 1.47 -7.06
CA LYS A 46 37.65 2.65 -6.22
C LYS A 46 36.40 3.26 -5.57
N ASP A 47 35.22 3.04 -6.16
CA ASP A 47 33.99 3.76 -5.77
C ASP A 47 32.86 2.85 -5.26
N SER A 48 32.97 1.52 -5.37
CA SER A 48 31.93 0.59 -4.90
C SER A 48 32.46 -0.80 -4.58
N ILE A 49 31.82 -1.44 -3.59
CA ILE A 49 32.05 -2.85 -3.26
C ILE A 49 30.77 -3.62 -3.65
N THR A 50 30.93 -4.63 -4.51
CA THR A 50 29.89 -5.61 -4.78
C THR A 50 30.05 -6.75 -3.79
N GLN A 51 29.01 -7.02 -3.01
CA GLN A 51 28.93 -8.18 -2.13
C GLN A 51 27.88 -9.13 -2.67
N THR A 52 28.32 -10.34 -3.02
CA THR A 52 27.42 -11.42 -3.43
C THR A 52 27.03 -12.21 -2.19
N ILE A 53 25.73 -12.23 -1.89
CA ILE A 53 25.15 -12.99 -0.80
C ILE A 53 24.67 -14.33 -1.37
N GLU A 54 25.28 -15.42 -0.92
CA GLU A 54 24.80 -16.78 -1.21
C GLU A 54 23.71 -17.13 -0.19
N VAL A 55 22.48 -17.34 -0.68
CA VAL A 55 21.40 -17.89 0.12
C VAL A 55 21.52 -19.41 0.07
N LYS A 56 21.73 -20.04 1.23
CA LYS A 56 21.86 -21.48 1.37
C LYS A 56 20.69 -22.09 2.13
N ASP A 57 20.36 -23.34 1.81
CA ASP A 57 19.46 -24.13 2.65
C ASP A 57 20.18 -24.62 3.94
N LYS A 58 19.44 -25.26 4.86
CA LYS A 58 20.03 -25.88 6.07
C LYS A 58 21.04 -26.99 5.80
N LYS A 59 21.11 -27.51 4.56
CA LYS A 59 22.10 -28.50 4.12
C LYS A 59 23.31 -27.83 3.45
N ASN A 60 23.38 -26.50 3.51
CA ASN A 60 24.45 -25.65 2.96
C ASN A 60 24.54 -25.63 1.43
N ASN A 61 23.45 -25.97 0.73
CA ASN A 61 23.37 -25.87 -0.73
C ASN A 61 22.98 -24.44 -1.14
N VAL A 62 23.69 -23.85 -2.10
CA VAL A 62 23.34 -22.54 -2.68
C VAL A 62 22.05 -22.68 -3.48
N ILE A 63 21.07 -21.84 -3.18
CA ILE A 63 19.76 -21.83 -3.85
C ILE A 63 19.42 -20.48 -4.49
N ALA A 64 20.14 -19.41 -4.13
CA ALA A 64 20.09 -18.12 -4.79
C ALA A 64 21.39 -17.34 -4.53
N GLU A 65 21.77 -16.49 -5.47
CA GLU A 65 22.85 -15.50 -5.34
C GLU A 65 22.23 -14.12 -5.52
N VAL A 66 22.54 -13.20 -4.60
CA VAL A 66 22.01 -11.84 -4.61
C VAL A 66 23.18 -10.86 -4.54
N ASP A 67 23.35 -10.06 -5.58
CA ASP A 67 24.33 -8.98 -5.57
C ASP A 67 23.79 -7.77 -4.81
N THR A 68 24.58 -7.30 -3.86
CA THR A 68 24.29 -6.12 -3.06
C THR A 68 25.39 -5.08 -3.25
N TYR A 69 24.99 -3.82 -3.31
CA TYR A 69 25.88 -2.70 -3.55
C TYR A 69 26.05 -1.91 -2.25
N LYS A 70 27.30 -1.62 -1.88
CA LYS A 70 27.62 -0.78 -0.72
C LYS A 70 28.64 0.29 -1.10
N GLU A 71 28.40 1.52 -0.64
CA GLU A 71 29.32 2.65 -0.85
C GLU A 71 30.64 2.44 -0.08
N ALA A 72 31.78 2.67 -0.73
CA ALA A 72 33.11 2.31 -0.24
C ALA A 72 33.54 3.00 1.07
N ASN A 73 32.96 4.17 1.38
CA ASN A 73 33.35 4.99 2.54
C ASN A 73 32.93 4.41 3.90
N GLN A 74 32.08 3.37 3.95
CA GLN A 74 31.67 2.73 5.21
C GLN A 74 32.63 1.61 5.70
N VAL A 75 33.64 1.22 4.92
CA VAL A 75 34.48 0.04 5.23
C VAL A 75 35.81 0.39 5.92
N ILE A 76 36.35 1.60 5.72
CA ILE A 76 37.68 1.98 6.24
C ILE A 76 37.70 2.11 7.78
N ALA A 77 36.55 2.24 8.44
CA ALA A 77 36.47 2.39 9.90
C ALA A 77 36.62 1.08 10.71
N ASN A 78 36.52 -0.10 10.07
CA ASN A 78 36.39 -1.38 10.82
C ASN A 78 37.60 -2.34 10.75
N ASN A 79 38.70 -2.00 10.08
CA ASN A 79 39.80 -2.95 9.82
C ASN A 79 40.97 -2.94 10.81
N SER A 80 40.74 -2.57 12.07
CA SER A 80 41.76 -2.69 13.13
C SER A 80 41.17 -3.29 14.41
N LYS A 81 40.80 -4.57 14.38
CA LYS A 81 40.92 -5.54 15.50
C LYS A 81 40.34 -6.89 15.09
N LYS A 82 41.23 -7.87 14.93
CA LYS A 82 40.89 -9.29 14.74
C LYS A 82 40.86 -9.94 16.13
N THR A 83 39.66 -10.23 16.62
CA THR A 83 39.43 -11.12 17.77
C THR A 83 38.16 -11.89 17.47
N ASP A 84 38.20 -13.22 17.59
CA ASP A 84 37.04 -14.10 17.44
C ASP A 84 36.00 -13.74 18.52
N THR A 85 35.03 -12.94 18.12
CA THR A 85 33.85 -12.61 18.89
C THR A 85 32.71 -12.67 17.89
N ILE A 86 31.71 -13.52 18.13
CA ILE A 86 30.45 -13.45 17.40
C ILE A 86 29.86 -12.08 17.73
N ALA A 87 30.14 -11.12 16.84
CA ALA A 87 29.62 -9.77 16.94
C ALA A 87 28.13 -9.87 16.61
N TYR A 88 27.30 -9.88 17.65
CA TYR A 88 25.96 -9.34 17.49
C TYR A 88 26.15 -7.92 16.99
N LEU A 89 25.82 -7.68 15.71
CA LEU A 89 25.58 -6.34 15.21
C LEU A 89 24.46 -5.79 16.08
N THR A 90 24.83 -5.08 17.15
CA THR A 90 23.89 -4.21 17.83
C THR A 90 23.40 -3.29 16.74
N LEU A 91 22.11 -3.37 16.44
CA LEU A 91 21.44 -2.39 15.61
C LEU A 91 21.93 -1.01 16.07
N PRO A 92 22.21 -0.07 15.16
CA PRO A 92 22.48 1.31 15.55
C PRO A 92 21.45 1.71 16.62
N PRO A 93 21.86 2.41 17.69
CA PRO A 93 20.95 2.74 18.79
C PRO A 93 19.66 3.22 18.18
N LYS A 94 18.55 2.57 18.56
CA LYS A 94 17.21 2.90 18.06
C LYS A 94 17.15 4.42 18.05
N PRO A 95 16.87 5.07 16.90
CA PRO A 95 16.77 6.52 16.86
C PRO A 95 15.90 6.93 18.05
N PRO A 96 16.31 7.96 18.81
CA PRO A 96 15.59 8.37 20.00
C PRO A 96 14.11 8.37 19.68
N LYS A 97 13.30 7.74 20.54
CA LYS A 97 11.84 7.68 20.39
C LYS A 97 11.41 9.05 19.91
N GLN A 98 10.97 9.13 18.65
CA GLN A 98 10.74 10.40 18.01
C GLN A 98 9.47 10.97 18.65
N ASP A 99 9.66 11.79 19.67
CA ASP A 99 8.60 12.59 20.26
C ASP A 99 8.30 13.74 19.29
N SER A 100 7.53 13.40 18.24
CA SER A 100 6.60 14.26 17.48
C SER A 100 6.16 13.54 16.19
N LEU A 101 4.84 13.37 16.01
CA LEU A 101 4.10 13.60 14.76
C LEU A 101 4.74 13.22 13.40
N ALA A 102 5.47 12.11 13.27
CA ALA A 102 6.02 11.69 11.98
C ALA A 102 4.98 10.89 11.17
N THR A 103 4.34 11.54 10.20
CA THR A 103 3.47 10.89 9.20
C THR A 103 4.25 9.83 8.41
N PHE A 104 3.61 8.70 8.08
CA PHE A 104 4.22 7.65 7.25
C PHE A 104 4.63 8.17 5.87
N SER A 105 5.85 7.84 5.44
CA SER A 105 6.40 8.31 4.16
C SER A 105 6.00 7.43 2.98
N HIS A 106 5.45 8.05 1.94
CA HIS A 106 5.15 7.42 0.66
C HIS A 106 6.26 7.58 -0.40
N GLY A 107 7.49 7.97 0.01
CA GLY A 107 8.58 8.30 -0.93
C GLY A 107 8.93 7.18 -1.91
N ARG A 108 9.00 5.92 -1.46
CA ARG A 108 9.28 4.77 -2.35
C ARG A 108 8.20 4.59 -3.42
N TRP A 109 6.95 4.78 -3.02
CA TRP A 109 5.83 4.72 -3.95
C TRP A 109 5.87 5.89 -4.94
N ASN A 110 6.20 7.09 -4.48
CA ASN A 110 6.36 8.26 -5.33
C ASN A 110 7.44 8.02 -6.41
N THR A 111 8.60 7.48 -6.04
CA THR A 111 9.66 7.15 -7.01
C THR A 111 9.20 6.14 -8.06
N LEU A 112 8.42 5.13 -7.67
CA LEU A 112 7.85 4.17 -8.63
C LEU A 112 6.83 4.82 -9.56
N LEU A 113 5.97 5.69 -9.03
CA LEU A 113 4.99 6.42 -9.81
C LEU A 113 5.67 7.34 -10.84
N GLU A 114 6.64 8.15 -10.43
CA GLU A 114 7.37 9.06 -11.33
C GLU A 114 8.13 8.31 -12.43
N LYS A 115 8.62 7.09 -12.13
CA LYS A 115 9.36 6.28 -13.10
C LYS A 115 8.47 5.57 -14.11
N HIS A 116 7.28 5.10 -13.69
CA HIS A 116 6.48 4.16 -14.50
C HIS A 116 5.11 4.69 -14.91
N VAL A 117 4.69 5.85 -14.43
CA VAL A 117 3.37 6.43 -14.71
C VAL A 117 3.54 7.75 -15.44
N SER A 118 3.02 7.81 -16.67
CA SER A 118 3.04 9.02 -17.49
C SER A 118 2.15 10.13 -16.91
N ASP A 119 2.29 11.36 -17.39
CA ASP A 119 1.42 12.48 -17.00
C ASP A 119 -0.07 12.25 -17.34
N GLN A 120 -0.34 11.39 -18.33
CA GLN A 120 -1.69 10.96 -18.72
C GLN A 120 -2.22 9.81 -17.86
N GLY A 121 -1.40 9.26 -16.95
CA GLY A 121 -1.72 8.16 -16.05
C GLY A 121 -1.67 6.76 -16.66
N ASN A 122 -1.09 6.62 -17.87
CA ASN A 122 -0.75 5.32 -18.43
C ASN A 122 0.44 4.73 -17.66
N VAL A 123 0.37 3.44 -17.36
CA VAL A 123 1.33 2.72 -16.51
C VAL A 123 2.14 1.75 -17.38
N ASN A 124 3.46 1.93 -17.43
CA ASN A 124 4.35 1.02 -18.15
C ASN A 124 4.57 -0.28 -17.36
N TYR A 125 3.57 -1.17 -17.30
CA TYR A 125 3.65 -2.41 -16.52
C TYR A 125 4.79 -3.33 -16.96
N LEU A 126 5.13 -3.33 -18.25
CA LEU A 126 6.27 -4.09 -18.77
C LEU A 126 7.58 -3.67 -18.09
N GLN A 127 7.84 -2.36 -17.97
CA GLN A 127 9.03 -1.85 -17.29
C GLN A 127 8.91 -1.94 -15.77
N PHE A 128 7.72 -1.67 -15.22
CA PHE A 128 7.45 -1.71 -13.77
C PHE A 128 7.74 -3.11 -13.19
N LYS A 129 7.54 -4.18 -13.97
CA LYS A 129 7.88 -5.55 -13.55
C LYS A 129 9.33 -5.72 -13.08
N SER A 130 10.27 -4.92 -13.60
CA SER A 130 11.68 -4.96 -13.16
C SER A 130 11.90 -4.38 -11.77
N ASP A 131 11.03 -3.48 -11.30
CA ASP A 131 11.08 -2.84 -9.98
C ASP A 131 10.09 -3.48 -8.97
N LYS A 132 9.55 -4.68 -9.26
CA LYS A 132 8.60 -5.38 -8.38
C LYS A 132 9.11 -5.55 -6.95
N THR A 133 10.42 -5.69 -6.76
CA THR A 133 11.04 -5.84 -5.44
C THR A 133 10.95 -4.54 -4.64
N ILE A 134 11.11 -3.38 -5.30
CA ILE A 134 10.96 -2.07 -4.66
C ILE A 134 9.50 -1.85 -4.25
N LEU A 135 8.55 -2.27 -5.09
CA LEU A 135 7.12 -2.26 -4.76
C LEU A 135 6.81 -3.14 -3.54
N ALA A 136 7.37 -4.36 -3.49
CA ALA A 136 7.21 -5.27 -2.35
C ALA A 136 7.74 -4.65 -1.05
N VAL A 137 8.93 -4.01 -1.08
CA VAL A 137 9.48 -3.30 0.09
C VAL A 137 8.58 -2.15 0.56
N TYR A 138 7.92 -1.45 -0.37
CA TYR A 138 6.94 -0.43 0.01
C TYR A 138 5.68 -1.04 0.64
N ILE A 139 5.17 -2.15 0.10
CA ILE A 139 4.03 -2.87 0.67
C ILE A 139 4.35 -3.44 2.06
N ASP A 140 5.57 -3.95 2.27
CA ASP A 140 6.02 -4.40 3.59
C ASP A 140 6.06 -3.23 4.59
N ALA A 141 6.56 -2.06 4.17
CA ALA A 141 6.53 -0.86 5.00
C ALA A 141 5.10 -0.41 5.35
N LEU A 142 4.16 -0.50 4.41
CA LEU A 142 2.72 -0.27 4.70
C LEU A 142 2.24 -1.24 5.77
N SER A 143 2.61 -2.53 5.67
CA SER A 143 2.18 -3.57 6.61
C SER A 143 2.62 -3.31 8.05
N GLU A 144 3.77 -2.69 8.24
CA GLU A 144 4.31 -2.34 9.56
C GLU A 144 3.72 -1.06 10.14
N ASN A 145 3.06 -0.23 9.32
CA ASN A 145 2.63 1.13 9.66
C ASN A 145 1.15 1.38 9.35
N VAL A 146 0.28 0.44 9.72
CA VAL A 146 -1.17 0.59 9.55
C VAL A 146 -1.70 1.78 10.38
N PRO A 147 -2.55 2.67 9.82
CA PRO A 147 -3.06 3.84 10.53
C PRO A 147 -3.79 3.48 11.83
N THR A 148 -3.55 4.26 12.87
CA THR A 148 -4.21 4.12 14.18
C THR A 148 -5.24 5.24 14.38
N ASP A 149 -5.99 5.19 15.49
CA ASP A 149 -6.96 6.22 15.82
C ASP A 149 -6.35 7.60 16.05
N SER A 150 -5.06 7.68 16.39
CA SER A 150 -4.35 8.94 16.59
C SER A 150 -3.99 9.67 15.29
N TRP A 151 -4.12 9.01 14.13
CA TRP A 151 -3.87 9.63 12.83
C TRP A 151 -5.04 10.52 12.43
N SER A 152 -4.72 11.67 11.84
CA SER A 152 -5.71 12.57 11.24
C SER A 152 -6.45 11.91 10.07
N LYS A 153 -7.60 12.50 9.67
CA LYS A 153 -8.35 12.04 8.49
C LYS A 153 -7.49 12.08 7.23
N GLN A 154 -6.68 13.12 7.07
CA GLN A 154 -5.80 13.31 5.90
C GLN A 154 -4.71 12.24 5.83
N GLU A 155 -4.08 11.91 6.96
CA GLU A 155 -3.07 10.84 7.01
C GLU A 155 -3.67 9.48 6.68
N LYS A 156 -4.85 9.18 7.24
CA LYS A 156 -5.58 7.93 6.93
C LYS A 156 -5.97 7.85 5.46
N LEU A 157 -6.51 8.92 4.86
CA LEU A 157 -6.89 8.96 3.45
C LEU A 157 -5.66 8.77 2.55
N ALA A 158 -4.58 9.54 2.78
CA ALA A 158 -3.35 9.42 2.00
C ALA A 158 -2.79 7.99 2.06
N TYR A 159 -2.74 7.39 3.27
CA TYR A 159 -2.30 6.01 3.44
C TYR A 159 -3.14 5.02 2.63
N TRP A 160 -4.47 5.06 2.78
CA TRP A 160 -5.34 4.05 2.17
C TRP A 160 -5.50 4.23 0.66
N ILE A 161 -5.48 5.46 0.14
CA ILE A 161 -5.46 5.73 -1.31
C ILE A 161 -4.19 5.15 -1.93
N ASN A 162 -3.01 5.49 -1.36
CA ASN A 162 -1.75 4.97 -1.88
C ASN A 162 -1.64 3.45 -1.71
N THR A 163 -2.17 2.90 -0.62
CA THR A 163 -2.25 1.44 -0.42
C THR A 163 -3.06 0.80 -1.54
N TYR A 164 -4.31 1.24 -1.75
CA TYR A 164 -5.16 0.69 -2.81
C TYR A 164 -4.44 0.70 -4.17
N ASN A 165 -3.88 1.84 -4.56
CA ASN A 165 -3.20 1.99 -5.85
C ASN A 165 -1.98 1.07 -5.98
N ALA A 166 -1.13 0.99 -4.96
CA ALA A 166 0.04 0.12 -4.97
C ALA A 166 -0.35 -1.37 -5.02
N LEU A 167 -1.39 -1.76 -4.28
CA LEU A 167 -1.90 -3.13 -4.30
C LEU A 167 -2.57 -3.49 -5.64
N THR A 168 -3.28 -2.56 -6.27
CA THR A 168 -3.80 -2.74 -7.63
C THR A 168 -2.67 -2.96 -8.63
N VAL A 169 -1.60 -2.14 -8.57
CA VAL A 169 -0.43 -2.33 -9.45
C VAL A 169 0.23 -3.68 -9.17
N ASP A 170 0.43 -4.07 -7.91
CA ASP A 170 0.98 -5.38 -7.56
C ASP A 170 0.11 -6.53 -8.11
N LEU A 171 -1.21 -6.42 -8.04
CA LEU A 171 -2.15 -7.39 -8.62
C LEU A 171 -1.96 -7.52 -10.14
N ILE A 172 -1.84 -6.41 -10.87
CA ILE A 172 -1.58 -6.44 -12.31
C ILE A 172 -0.23 -7.08 -12.59
N LEU A 173 0.84 -6.69 -11.89
CA LEU A 173 2.19 -7.22 -12.11
C LEU A 173 2.30 -8.73 -11.87
N ARG A 174 1.53 -9.28 -10.92
CA ARG A 174 1.43 -10.73 -10.67
C ARG A 174 0.82 -11.50 -11.83
N ASN A 175 -0.03 -10.85 -12.62
CA ASN A 175 -0.77 -11.48 -13.71
C ASN A 175 -0.27 -11.05 -15.10
N TYR A 176 0.58 -10.02 -15.20
CA TYR A 176 1.03 -9.45 -16.47
C TYR A 176 1.84 -10.45 -17.33
N PRO A 177 1.54 -10.59 -18.64
CA PRO A 177 0.62 -9.76 -19.43
C PRO A 177 -0.85 -10.20 -19.39
N ILE A 178 -1.76 -9.22 -19.28
CA ILE A 178 -3.23 -9.36 -19.38
C ILE A 178 -3.80 -8.18 -20.16
N LYS A 179 -4.99 -8.33 -20.74
CA LYS A 179 -5.65 -7.23 -21.46
C LYS A 179 -6.53 -6.40 -20.55
N SER A 180 -7.08 -7.00 -19.50
CA SER A 180 -7.94 -6.33 -18.55
C SER A 180 -7.73 -6.89 -17.15
N ILE A 181 -7.88 -6.05 -16.12
CA ILE A 181 -7.98 -6.52 -14.73
C ILE A 181 -9.12 -7.55 -14.57
N LYS A 182 -10.16 -7.49 -15.41
CA LYS A 182 -11.29 -8.42 -15.40
C LYS A 182 -10.94 -9.83 -15.90
N ASP A 183 -9.78 -10.01 -16.52
CA ASP A 183 -9.29 -11.34 -16.92
C ASP A 183 -8.76 -12.11 -15.70
N ILE A 184 -8.47 -11.41 -14.60
CA ILE A 184 -8.08 -12.01 -13.32
C ILE A 184 -9.36 -12.47 -12.61
N LYS A 185 -9.36 -13.70 -12.09
CA LYS A 185 -10.50 -14.23 -11.32
C LYS A 185 -10.70 -13.44 -10.03
N ASP A 186 -11.91 -12.93 -9.81
CA ASP A 186 -12.33 -12.22 -8.58
C ASP A 186 -11.33 -11.14 -8.10
N PRO A 187 -10.86 -10.21 -8.97
CA PRO A 187 -9.63 -9.44 -8.74
C PRO A 187 -9.69 -8.59 -7.48
N TRP A 188 -10.85 -7.99 -7.19
CA TRP A 188 -11.04 -7.17 -5.99
C TRP A 188 -11.21 -7.97 -4.69
N LYS A 189 -11.58 -9.25 -4.77
CA LYS A 189 -11.90 -10.08 -3.59
C LYS A 189 -10.72 -10.95 -3.12
N GLN A 190 -9.63 -11.02 -3.86
CA GLN A 190 -8.47 -11.83 -3.49
C GLN A 190 -7.76 -11.27 -2.26
N ARG A 191 -7.63 -12.08 -1.20
CA ARG A 191 -6.89 -11.71 0.02
C ARG A 191 -5.40 -12.00 -0.14
N LEU A 192 -4.67 -11.08 -0.77
CA LEU A 192 -3.26 -11.26 -1.13
C LEU A 192 -2.27 -10.49 -0.23
N TRP A 193 -2.74 -9.51 0.54
CA TRP A 193 -1.85 -8.60 1.26
C TRP A 193 -2.15 -8.60 2.75
N LYS A 194 -1.13 -8.85 3.55
CA LYS A 194 -1.22 -8.77 5.00
C LYS A 194 -0.75 -7.40 5.46
N LEU A 195 -1.63 -6.62 6.06
CA LEU A 195 -1.30 -5.32 6.67
C LEU A 195 -1.53 -5.43 8.18
N GLY A 196 -0.47 -5.24 8.97
CA GLY A 196 -0.44 -5.62 10.38
C GLY A 196 -0.78 -7.11 10.56
N ASN A 197 -1.83 -7.39 11.34
CA ASN A 197 -2.26 -8.76 11.61
C ASN A 197 -3.42 -9.25 10.74
N LYS A 198 -3.90 -8.44 9.78
CA LYS A 198 -5.07 -8.76 8.96
C LYS A 198 -4.70 -8.88 7.48
N TRP A 199 -5.28 -9.88 6.82
CA TRP A 199 -5.24 -10.01 5.37
C TRP A 199 -6.35 -9.16 4.74
N TYR A 200 -5.99 -8.34 3.75
CA TYR A 200 -6.89 -7.44 3.04
C TYR A 200 -7.04 -7.85 1.57
N ASN A 201 -8.15 -7.43 0.98
CA ASN A 201 -8.36 -7.38 -0.47
C ASN A 201 -8.73 -5.94 -0.88
N LEU A 202 -8.77 -5.66 -2.19
CA LEU A 202 -9.04 -4.30 -2.69
C LEU A 202 -10.47 -3.84 -2.36
N ASP A 203 -11.45 -4.76 -2.44
CA ASP A 203 -12.85 -4.49 -2.13
C ASP A 203 -13.03 -3.98 -0.69
N GLU A 204 -12.38 -4.61 0.29
CA GLU A 204 -12.43 -4.18 1.68
C GLU A 204 -11.82 -2.78 1.87
N ILE A 205 -10.69 -2.50 1.23
CA ILE A 205 -10.03 -1.18 1.35
C ILE A 205 -10.93 -0.09 0.78
N GLU A 206 -11.56 -0.32 -0.37
CA GLU A 206 -12.46 0.64 -0.99
C GLU A 206 -13.78 0.79 -0.21
N HIS A 207 -14.50 -0.32 -0.01
CA HIS A 207 -15.88 -0.29 0.46
C HIS A 207 -16.03 -0.19 1.98
N GLN A 208 -15.11 -0.78 2.74
CA GLN A 208 -15.21 -0.85 4.21
C GLN A 208 -14.32 0.20 4.90
N ILE A 209 -13.34 0.76 4.19
CA ILE A 209 -12.43 1.76 4.75
C ILE A 209 -12.64 3.10 4.05
N LEU A 210 -12.17 3.27 2.81
CA LEU A 210 -12.13 4.57 2.13
C LEU A 210 -13.52 5.20 1.99
N ARG A 211 -14.52 4.44 1.52
CA ARG A 211 -15.89 4.93 1.36
C ARG A 211 -16.58 5.29 2.68
N LYS A 212 -16.05 4.84 3.82
CA LYS A 212 -16.55 5.18 5.17
C LYS A 212 -15.90 6.43 5.76
N MET A 213 -15.02 7.08 5.00
CA MET A 213 -14.34 8.31 5.44
C MET A 213 -15.04 9.59 4.95
N ASP A 214 -16.23 9.50 4.36
CA ASP A 214 -17.01 10.65 3.87
C ASP A 214 -16.16 11.59 3.00
N GLU A 215 -15.56 11.02 1.97
CA GLU A 215 -14.71 11.73 1.00
C GLU A 215 -15.02 11.22 -0.41
N PRO A 216 -15.99 11.80 -1.14
CA PRO A 216 -16.37 11.32 -2.47
C PRO A 216 -15.25 11.42 -3.52
N ARG A 217 -14.25 12.30 -3.32
CA ARG A 217 -13.15 12.48 -4.28
C ARG A 217 -12.20 11.28 -4.32
N ILE A 218 -12.29 10.31 -3.39
CA ILE A 218 -11.52 9.07 -3.47
C ILE A 218 -11.73 8.36 -4.81
N HIS A 219 -12.92 8.47 -5.40
CA HIS A 219 -13.29 7.81 -6.67
C HIS A 219 -12.53 8.35 -7.87
N PHE A 220 -11.77 9.44 -7.71
CA PHE A 220 -10.85 10.00 -8.70
C PHE A 220 -9.38 9.82 -8.32
N ALA A 221 -9.11 9.28 -7.13
CA ALA A 221 -7.79 9.08 -6.56
C ALA A 221 -7.37 7.61 -6.51
N ILE A 222 -8.32 6.67 -6.48
CA ILE A 222 -8.07 5.24 -6.57
C ILE A 222 -8.34 4.71 -7.98
N VAL A 223 -7.48 3.79 -8.44
CA VAL A 223 -7.50 3.33 -9.84
C VAL A 223 -7.69 1.82 -9.91
N CYS A 224 -8.59 1.40 -10.80
CA CYS A 224 -8.93 0.00 -11.06
C CYS A 224 -8.12 -0.63 -12.21
N ALA A 225 -7.01 -0.01 -12.60
CA ALA A 225 -6.17 -0.36 -13.75
C ALA A 225 -6.96 -0.57 -15.06
N SER A 226 -7.84 0.37 -15.41
CA SER A 226 -8.58 0.33 -16.68
C SER A 226 -8.55 1.66 -17.41
N TYR A 227 -8.75 1.62 -18.73
CA TYR A 227 -8.72 2.79 -19.60
C TYR A 227 -9.76 3.84 -19.22
N SER A 228 -10.97 3.44 -18.82
CA SER A 228 -12.02 4.38 -18.41
C SER A 228 -11.97 4.77 -16.93
N CYS A 229 -11.07 4.17 -16.13
CA CYS A 229 -10.83 4.58 -14.75
C CYS A 229 -10.23 6.00 -14.69
N PRO A 230 -10.29 6.70 -13.54
CA PRO A 230 -9.52 7.91 -13.34
C PRO A 230 -8.03 7.60 -13.54
N LYS A 231 -7.26 8.62 -13.91
CA LYS A 231 -5.83 8.44 -14.15
C LYS A 231 -5.11 8.09 -12.85
N LEU A 232 -4.13 7.19 -12.90
CA LEU A 232 -3.20 7.02 -11.80
C LEU A 232 -2.30 8.25 -11.75
N GLN A 233 -2.32 8.97 -10.63
CA GLN A 233 -1.47 10.13 -10.45
C GLN A 233 0.00 9.66 -10.40
N ASN A 234 0.89 10.36 -11.09
CA ASN A 234 2.33 10.06 -11.09
C ASN A 234 3.06 10.57 -9.83
N LYS A 235 2.30 10.96 -8.80
CA LYS A 235 2.79 11.36 -7.48
C LYS A 235 1.96 10.69 -6.40
N ALA A 236 2.62 10.30 -5.31
CA ALA A 236 1.93 9.74 -4.16
C ALA A 236 1.09 10.81 -3.46
N PHE A 237 -0.05 10.41 -2.90
CA PHE A 237 -0.84 11.28 -2.05
C PHE A 237 -0.13 11.50 -0.70
N THR A 238 -0.13 12.71 -0.17
CA THR A 238 0.46 13.01 1.15
C THR A 238 -0.56 13.74 2.01
N ALA A 239 -0.49 13.58 3.33
CA ALA A 239 -1.44 14.23 4.23
C ALA A 239 -1.43 15.76 4.09
N GLU A 240 -0.24 16.35 3.96
CA GLU A 240 -0.03 17.79 3.79
C GLU A 240 -0.70 18.34 2.53
N HIS A 241 -0.63 17.61 1.42
CA HIS A 241 -1.12 18.08 0.11
C HIS A 241 -2.46 17.45 -0.30
N LEU A 242 -3.07 16.63 0.54
CA LEU A 242 -4.18 15.76 0.17
C LEU A 242 -5.35 16.54 -0.45
N GLU A 243 -5.75 17.65 0.17
CA GLU A 243 -6.89 18.45 -0.30
C GLU A 243 -6.67 18.99 -1.72
N THR A 244 -5.48 19.54 -1.97
CA THR A 244 -5.11 20.05 -3.30
C THR A 244 -5.02 18.91 -4.30
N GLN A 245 -4.43 17.77 -3.91
CA GLN A 245 -4.29 16.60 -4.79
C GLN A 245 -5.65 16.00 -5.17
N LEU A 246 -6.56 15.83 -4.21
CA LEU A 246 -7.92 15.32 -4.46
C LEU A 246 -8.73 16.29 -5.33
N THR A 247 -8.64 17.60 -5.04
CA THR A 247 -9.31 18.63 -5.83
C THR A 247 -8.82 18.64 -7.27
N ASN A 248 -7.50 18.55 -7.48
CA ASN A 248 -6.92 18.52 -8.81
C ASN A 248 -7.33 17.25 -9.56
N ALA A 249 -7.21 16.07 -8.93
CA ALA A 249 -7.64 14.81 -9.55
C ALA A 249 -9.12 14.83 -9.96
N THR A 250 -9.99 15.46 -9.15
CA THR A 250 -11.41 15.63 -9.45
C THR A 250 -11.63 16.54 -10.67
N LYS A 251 -10.98 17.70 -10.69
CA LYS A 251 -11.06 18.66 -11.82
C LYS A 251 -10.55 18.05 -13.12
N GLU A 252 -9.39 17.39 -13.06
CA GLU A 252 -8.81 16.68 -14.19
C GLU A 252 -9.75 15.60 -14.73
N PHE A 253 -10.35 14.79 -13.85
CA PHE A 253 -11.29 13.77 -14.28
C PHE A 253 -12.53 14.36 -14.96
N LEU A 254 -13.15 15.39 -14.36
CA LEU A 254 -14.35 16.03 -14.89
C LEU A 254 -14.10 16.72 -16.24
N SER A 255 -12.91 17.29 -16.43
CA SER A 255 -12.52 17.97 -17.69
C SER A 255 -12.09 17.00 -18.80
N ASP A 256 -11.91 15.71 -18.50
CA ASP A 256 -11.55 14.72 -19.52
C ASP A 256 -12.74 14.39 -20.43
N THR A 257 -12.69 14.92 -21.65
CA THR A 257 -13.73 14.76 -22.67
C THR A 257 -13.95 13.32 -23.13
N LYS A 258 -12.97 12.43 -22.94
CA LYS A 258 -13.12 11.00 -23.23
C LYS A 258 -14.05 10.35 -22.22
N ARG A 259 -14.01 10.81 -20.97
CA ARG A 259 -14.75 10.22 -19.84
C ARG A 259 -16.03 10.98 -19.52
N ASN A 260 -16.09 12.28 -19.80
CA ASN A 260 -17.21 13.15 -19.45
C ASN A 260 -17.49 14.17 -20.56
N GLU A 261 -18.76 14.43 -20.85
CA GLU A 261 -19.20 15.60 -21.61
C GLU A 261 -20.13 16.39 -20.69
N ILE A 262 -19.79 17.65 -20.40
CA ILE A 262 -20.50 18.48 -19.43
C ILE A 262 -20.94 19.76 -20.15
N SER A 263 -22.23 20.04 -20.09
CA SER A 263 -22.86 21.28 -20.58
C SER A 263 -23.94 21.72 -19.59
N GLU A 264 -24.44 22.95 -19.74
CA GLU A 264 -25.45 23.53 -18.84
C GLU A 264 -26.69 22.63 -18.66
N ASN A 265 -27.20 22.02 -19.74
CA ASN A 265 -28.48 21.31 -19.73
C ASN A 265 -28.35 19.79 -19.94
N SER A 266 -27.15 19.28 -20.18
CA SER A 266 -26.93 17.86 -20.48
C SER A 266 -25.53 17.41 -20.08
N LEU A 267 -25.46 16.22 -19.47
CA LEU A 267 -24.24 15.56 -19.06
C LEU A 267 -24.20 14.14 -19.64
N LYS A 268 -23.04 13.75 -20.13
CA LYS A 268 -22.72 12.38 -20.52
C LYS A 268 -21.48 11.94 -19.76
N LEU A 269 -21.68 11.34 -18.58
CA LEU A 269 -20.65 11.13 -17.58
C LEU A 269 -20.07 9.71 -17.58
N SER A 270 -18.93 9.53 -16.93
CA SER A 270 -18.40 8.18 -16.64
C SER A 270 -19.38 7.36 -15.78
N LYS A 271 -19.39 6.02 -15.98
CA LYS A 271 -20.20 5.09 -15.17
C LYS A 271 -19.83 5.11 -13.67
N ILE A 272 -18.68 5.68 -13.29
CA ILE A 272 -18.29 5.87 -11.89
C ILE A 272 -19.36 6.64 -11.10
N PHE A 273 -19.92 7.70 -11.69
CA PHE A 273 -21.00 8.46 -11.07
C PHE A 273 -22.29 7.66 -10.90
N ARG A 274 -22.50 6.62 -11.72
CA ARG A 274 -23.64 5.70 -11.57
C ARG A 274 -23.38 4.63 -10.51
N TRP A 275 -22.17 4.07 -10.48
CA TRP A 275 -21.82 2.98 -9.57
C TRP A 275 -21.71 3.45 -8.12
N PHE A 276 -21.25 4.68 -7.91
CA PHE A 276 -21.04 5.28 -6.59
C PHE A 276 -21.96 6.49 -6.34
N ASP A 277 -23.15 6.49 -6.96
CA ASP A 277 -24.12 7.60 -6.91
C ASP A 277 -24.39 8.10 -5.47
N ASN A 278 -24.54 7.18 -4.51
CA ASN A 278 -24.79 7.50 -3.11
C ASN A 278 -23.64 8.29 -2.45
N ASP A 279 -22.40 8.08 -2.89
CA ASP A 279 -21.24 8.73 -2.28
C ASP A 279 -21.17 10.21 -2.72
N PHE A 280 -21.58 10.52 -3.94
CA PHE A 280 -21.62 11.89 -4.46
C PHE A 280 -22.81 12.71 -3.95
N LYS A 281 -23.84 12.05 -3.40
CA LYS A 281 -25.10 12.67 -2.95
C LYS A 281 -25.20 12.89 -1.45
N GLN A 282 -24.08 12.81 -0.72
CA GLN A 282 -24.09 12.97 0.74
C GLN A 282 -24.37 14.41 1.19
N ASN A 283 -23.94 15.41 0.40
CA ASN A 283 -24.04 16.84 0.74
C ASN A 283 -24.73 17.64 -0.39
N GLY A 284 -25.79 17.08 -0.97
CA GLY A 284 -26.53 17.68 -2.09
C GLY A 284 -26.77 16.69 -3.23
N SER A 285 -27.10 17.21 -4.39
CA SER A 285 -27.25 16.43 -5.62
C SER A 285 -25.90 16.11 -6.26
N LEU A 286 -25.89 15.18 -7.21
CA LEU A 286 -24.72 14.93 -8.06
C LEU A 286 -24.32 16.19 -8.85
N ILE A 287 -25.29 17.02 -9.24
CA ILE A 287 -25.03 18.27 -9.96
C ILE A 287 -24.32 19.27 -9.05
N ASP A 288 -24.73 19.39 -7.79
CA ASP A 288 -24.04 20.24 -6.79
C ASP A 288 -22.58 19.83 -6.61
N PHE A 289 -22.33 18.53 -6.52
CA PHE A 289 -20.97 18.00 -6.47
C PHE A 289 -20.16 18.39 -7.71
N ILE A 290 -20.70 18.20 -8.91
CA ILE A 290 -19.97 18.51 -10.15
C ILE A 290 -19.74 20.03 -10.27
N ASN A 291 -20.74 20.86 -10.02
CA ASN A 291 -20.66 22.33 -10.05
C ASN A 291 -19.57 22.89 -9.13
N THR A 292 -19.23 22.19 -8.04
CA THR A 292 -18.13 22.56 -7.14
C THR A 292 -16.75 22.51 -7.83
N TYR A 293 -16.60 21.67 -8.85
CA TYR A 293 -15.31 21.38 -9.48
C TYR A 293 -15.26 21.69 -10.99
N THR A 294 -16.34 22.18 -11.59
CA THR A 294 -16.36 22.64 -12.99
C THR A 294 -16.52 24.17 -13.08
N THR A 295 -16.16 24.75 -14.22
CA THR A 295 -16.45 26.15 -14.55
C THR A 295 -17.81 26.30 -15.26
N THR A 296 -18.37 25.21 -15.78
CA THR A 296 -19.69 25.21 -16.40
C THR A 296 -20.77 25.29 -15.32
N ASN A 297 -21.66 26.28 -15.40
CA ASN A 297 -22.84 26.32 -14.55
C ASN A 297 -23.86 25.30 -15.05
N ILE A 298 -24.00 24.17 -14.37
CA ILE A 298 -24.93 23.10 -14.73
C ILE A 298 -26.28 23.39 -14.06
N SER A 299 -27.34 23.38 -14.87
CA SER A 299 -28.73 23.49 -14.41
C SER A 299 -29.11 22.30 -13.54
N GLU A 300 -29.89 22.52 -12.48
CA GLU A 300 -30.43 21.46 -11.61
C GLU A 300 -31.27 20.42 -12.39
N ASP A 301 -31.88 20.83 -13.50
CA ASP A 301 -32.71 19.99 -14.37
C ASP A 301 -31.92 19.31 -15.50
N ALA A 302 -30.58 19.42 -15.50
CA ALA A 302 -29.75 18.90 -16.56
C ALA A 302 -29.89 17.37 -16.72
N LYS A 303 -30.03 16.92 -17.97
CA LYS A 303 -30.21 15.50 -18.28
C LYS A 303 -28.89 14.74 -18.10
N ILE A 304 -28.90 13.70 -17.27
CA ILE A 304 -27.72 12.87 -17.03
C ILE A 304 -27.84 11.56 -17.81
N SER A 305 -26.81 11.28 -18.60
CA SER A 305 -26.58 10.00 -19.26
C SER A 305 -25.15 9.51 -18.97
N TYR A 306 -24.86 8.24 -19.29
CA TYR A 306 -23.55 7.66 -18.98
C TYR A 306 -22.85 7.13 -20.24
N LYS A 307 -21.55 7.39 -20.36
CA LYS A 307 -20.67 6.81 -21.38
C LYS A 307 -20.45 5.33 -21.16
N ASP A 308 -20.03 4.62 -22.20
CA ASP A 308 -19.51 3.27 -22.05
C ASP A 308 -18.17 3.25 -21.32
N TYR A 309 -17.84 2.08 -20.78
CA TYR A 309 -16.68 1.91 -19.90
C TYR A 309 -15.75 0.86 -20.51
N ASN A 310 -14.57 1.31 -20.91
CA ASN A 310 -13.53 0.45 -21.44
C ASN A 310 -12.71 -0.13 -20.28
N TRP A 311 -12.70 -1.46 -20.20
CA TRP A 311 -11.99 -2.25 -19.20
C TRP A 311 -10.60 -2.69 -19.64
N ASP A 312 -10.16 -2.34 -20.85
CA ASP A 312 -8.78 -2.54 -21.29
C ASP A 312 -7.81 -1.90 -20.29
N LEU A 313 -6.64 -2.51 -20.13
CA LEU A 313 -5.60 -2.04 -19.22
C LEU A 313 -5.14 -0.62 -19.61
N ASN A 314 -4.75 0.17 -18.61
CA ASN A 314 -4.25 1.53 -18.80
C ASN A 314 -2.73 1.56 -19.02
N ASP A 315 -2.23 0.82 -20.01
CA ASP A 315 -0.79 0.73 -20.33
C ASP A 315 -0.37 1.40 -21.65
#